data_AF-A0A3C0T8A4-F1
#
_entry.id   AF-A0A3C0T8A4-F1
#
_cell.length_a   1.000
_cell.length_b   1.000
_cell.length_c   1.000
_cell.angle_alpha   90.00
_cell.angle_beta   90.00
_cell.angle_gamma   90.00
#
_symmetry.space_group_name_H-M   'P 1'
#
loop_
_entity.id
_entity.type
_entity.pdbx_description
1 polymer ?
#
loop_
_entity_poly.entity_id
_entity_poly.type
_entity_poly.pdbx_seq_one_letter_code
_entity_poly.pdbx_strand_id
1 'polypeptide(L)'
;MNRPEPDIGEFANKEEKYLDNDEIPDTLIDVLKHFATDFVPESCAACNSINEWIAANPDVPPLTEVERGVGDDAEFEVSGRSITAIAQPFRFYVLKRAQDTYDALDDATKNEVDALLSACNMREVLDMRLTREIGRHNNLEVWL
;
A
#
# COMPACT_ATOMS: atom_id res chain seq x y z
N MET A 1 -19.04 -0.94 20.70
CA MET A 1 -17.85 -1.80 20.84
C MET A 1 -18.11 -3.17 21.49
N ASN A 2 -19.37 -3.52 21.83
CA ASN A 2 -19.80 -4.90 22.18
C ASN A 2 -21.28 -5.09 21.78
N ARG A 3 -21.66 -4.63 20.57
CA ARG A 3 -23.00 -4.91 20.06
C ARG A 3 -22.98 -6.29 19.42
N PRO A 4 -23.90 -7.19 19.78
CA PRO A 4 -23.99 -8.52 19.19
C PRO A 4 -24.55 -8.48 17.77
N GLU A 5 -25.20 -7.37 17.39
CA GLU A 5 -25.73 -7.17 16.05
C GLU A 5 -24.66 -6.63 15.09
N PRO A 6 -24.65 -7.10 13.82
CA PRO A 6 -23.67 -6.73 12.80
C PRO A 6 -23.68 -5.26 12.36
N ASP A 7 -24.61 -4.44 12.88
CA ASP A 7 -24.77 -3.01 12.58
C ASP A 7 -24.91 -2.71 11.07
N ILE A 8 -25.68 -3.54 10.37
CA ILE A 8 -25.95 -3.45 8.91
C ILE A 8 -27.39 -3.01 8.60
N GLY A 9 -27.98 -2.20 9.48
CA GLY A 9 -29.40 -1.80 9.41
C GLY A 9 -29.78 -1.09 8.10
N GLU A 10 -28.81 -0.38 7.53
CA GLU A 10 -28.85 0.43 6.31
C GLU A 10 -28.74 -0.37 5.01
N PHE A 11 -28.26 -1.62 5.07
CA PHE A 11 -28.07 -2.44 3.88
C PHE A 11 -29.35 -3.21 3.52
N ALA A 12 -29.61 -3.31 2.21
CA ALA A 12 -30.74 -4.08 1.68
C ALA A 12 -30.57 -5.59 1.94
N ASN A 13 -29.34 -6.09 1.84
CA ASN A 13 -28.98 -7.43 2.23
C ASN A 13 -28.38 -7.40 3.65
N LYS A 14 -28.94 -8.22 4.55
CA LYS A 14 -28.52 -8.33 5.95
C LYS A 14 -28.00 -9.72 6.30
N GLU A 15 -27.70 -10.54 5.30
CA GLU A 15 -27.12 -11.86 5.51
C GLU A 15 -25.66 -11.72 5.98
N GLU A 16 -25.35 -12.31 7.13
CA GLU A 16 -23.99 -12.38 7.68
C GLU A 16 -23.19 -13.52 7.02
N LYS A 17 -23.13 -13.53 5.69
CA LYS A 17 -22.38 -14.51 4.90
C LYS A 17 -21.44 -13.83 3.91
N TYR A 18 -20.34 -14.51 3.58
CA TYR A 18 -19.49 -14.11 2.47
C TYR A 18 -20.18 -14.38 1.13
N LEU A 19 -19.65 -13.79 0.06
CA LEU A 19 -20.08 -14.11 -1.29
C LEU A 19 -19.75 -15.58 -1.58
N ASP A 20 -20.62 -16.23 -2.35
CA ASP A 20 -20.41 -17.62 -2.73
C ASP A 20 -19.13 -17.73 -3.58
N ASN A 21 -18.41 -18.86 -3.45
CA ASN A 21 -17.20 -19.17 -4.21
C ASN A 21 -16.05 -18.15 -4.13
N ASP A 22 -15.98 -17.33 -3.06
CA ASP A 22 -14.99 -16.26 -2.91
C ASP A 22 -14.93 -15.30 -4.11
N GLU A 23 -16.10 -15.06 -4.74
CA GLU A 23 -16.20 -14.16 -5.88
C GLU A 23 -15.80 -12.73 -5.51
N ILE A 24 -15.01 -12.11 -6.39
CA ILE A 24 -14.66 -10.70 -6.32
C ILE A 24 -15.63 -9.92 -7.23
N PRO A 25 -16.51 -9.07 -6.70
CA PRO A 25 -17.48 -8.33 -7.52
C PRO A 25 -16.80 -7.35 -8.48
N ASP A 26 -17.31 -7.25 -9.71
CA ASP A 26 -16.86 -6.25 -10.68
C ASP A 26 -16.93 -4.81 -10.14
N THR A 27 -17.93 -4.53 -9.29
CA THR A 27 -18.10 -3.22 -8.65
C THR A 27 -16.94 -2.89 -7.70
N LEU A 28 -16.36 -3.88 -7.02
CA LEU A 28 -15.18 -3.67 -6.18
C LEU A 28 -13.96 -3.34 -7.04
N ILE A 29 -13.79 -4.03 -8.17
CA ILE A 29 -12.73 -3.73 -9.14
C ILE A 29 -12.87 -2.29 -9.63
N ASP A 30 -14.07 -1.83 -9.97
CA ASP A 30 -14.28 -0.45 -10.43
C ASP A 30 -14.03 0.61 -9.34
N VAL A 31 -14.39 0.32 -8.08
CA VAL A 31 -14.03 1.19 -6.95
C VAL A 31 -12.52 1.25 -6.77
N LEU A 32 -11.82 0.12 -6.85
CA LEU A 32 -10.37 0.08 -6.72
C LEU A 32 -9.67 0.78 -7.89
N LYS A 33 -10.14 0.62 -9.13
CA LYS A 33 -9.63 1.40 -10.27
C LYS A 33 -9.73 2.89 -10.04
N HIS A 34 -10.84 3.36 -9.47
CA HIS A 34 -11.00 4.78 -9.14
C HIS A 34 -10.01 5.21 -8.05
N PHE A 35 -9.87 4.42 -6.99
CA PHE A 35 -8.87 4.66 -5.93
C PHE A 35 -7.43 4.63 -6.47
N ALA A 36 -7.13 3.84 -7.50
CA ALA A 36 -5.80 3.81 -8.09
C ALA A 36 -5.41 5.15 -8.73
N THR A 37 -6.37 6.00 -9.11
CA THR A 37 -6.12 7.26 -9.85
C THR A 37 -5.32 8.30 -9.07
N ASP A 38 -5.40 8.29 -7.74
CA ASP A 38 -4.64 9.15 -6.84
C ASP A 38 -3.63 8.33 -6.01
N PHE A 39 -4.03 7.14 -5.53
CA PHE A 39 -3.20 6.31 -4.67
C PHE A 39 -1.88 5.86 -5.31
N VAL A 40 -1.93 5.39 -6.57
CA VAL A 40 -0.75 4.85 -7.27
C VAL A 40 0.28 5.93 -7.57
N PRO A 41 -0.07 7.08 -8.21
CA PRO A 41 0.92 8.12 -8.48
C PRO A 41 1.51 8.72 -7.20
N GLU A 42 0.69 8.93 -6.15
CA GLU A 42 1.20 9.39 -4.84
C GLU A 42 2.20 8.40 -4.23
N SER A 43 1.85 7.11 -4.22
CA SER A 43 2.69 6.07 -3.64
C SER A 43 4.00 5.90 -4.42
N CYS A 44 3.95 6.02 -5.74
CA CYS A 44 5.15 6.01 -6.58
C CYS A 44 6.07 7.18 -6.24
N ALA A 45 5.54 8.41 -6.22
CA ALA A 45 6.32 9.60 -5.92
C ALA A 45 6.95 9.55 -4.52
N ALA A 46 6.21 9.04 -3.53
CA ALA A 46 6.76 8.89 -2.19
C ALA A 46 7.81 7.79 -2.08
N CYS A 47 7.66 6.68 -2.80
CA CYS A 47 8.67 5.64 -2.87
C CYS A 47 9.99 6.23 -3.40
N ASN A 48 9.90 7.03 -4.46
CA ASN A 48 11.05 7.70 -5.07
C ASN A 48 11.70 8.70 -4.09
N SER A 49 10.91 9.60 -3.48
CA SER A 49 11.42 10.58 -2.51
C SER A 49 12.10 9.91 -1.30
N ILE A 50 11.51 8.83 -0.76
CA ILE A 50 12.11 8.08 0.36
C ILE A 50 13.41 7.40 -0.08
N ASN A 51 13.45 6.81 -1.28
CA ASN A 51 14.66 6.19 -1.81
C ASN A 51 15.79 7.21 -2.06
N GLU A 52 15.45 8.41 -2.53
CA GLU A 52 16.40 9.52 -2.65
C GLU A 52 16.92 9.94 -1.28
N TRP A 53 16.05 10.04 -0.27
CA TRP A 53 16.46 10.32 1.10
C TRP A 53 17.37 9.22 1.67
N ILE A 54 17.04 7.94 1.45
CA ILE A 54 17.88 6.80 1.88
C ILE A 54 19.27 6.90 1.24
N ALA A 55 19.34 7.17 -0.06
CA ALA A 55 20.59 7.30 -0.79
C ALA A 55 21.43 8.50 -0.29
N ALA A 56 20.79 9.60 0.10
CA ALA A 56 21.44 10.78 0.67
C ALA A 56 21.87 10.59 2.14
N ASN A 57 21.34 9.58 2.85
CA ASN A 57 21.58 9.34 4.27
C ASN A 57 22.11 7.90 4.53
N PRO A 58 23.22 7.47 3.89
CA PRO A 58 23.72 6.10 4.00
C PRO A 58 24.22 5.75 5.41
N ASP A 59 24.62 6.75 6.19
CA ASP A 59 25.25 6.56 7.51
C ASP A 59 24.23 6.48 8.67
N VAL A 60 22.93 6.55 8.38
CA VAL A 60 21.89 6.38 9.42
C VAL A 60 22.04 5.00 10.06
N PRO A 61 22.33 4.92 11.37
CA PRO A 61 22.55 3.64 12.03
C PRO A 61 21.34 2.71 11.91
N PRO A 62 21.55 1.38 11.83
CA PRO A 62 20.46 0.43 12.01
C PRO A 62 19.78 0.63 13.38
N LEU A 63 18.49 0.29 13.44
CA LEU A 63 17.62 0.47 14.60
C LEU A 63 17.29 1.94 14.95
N THR A 64 17.70 2.91 14.13
CA THR A 64 17.21 4.28 14.24
C THR A 64 15.72 4.33 13.91
N GLU A 65 14.95 5.03 14.76
CA GLU A 65 13.53 5.27 14.56
C GLU A 65 13.26 5.94 13.21
N VAL A 66 12.26 5.45 12.50
CA VAL A 66 11.82 5.99 11.23
C VAL A 66 10.91 7.19 11.49
N GLU A 67 11.30 8.36 10.96
CA GLU A 67 10.49 9.57 11.08
C GLU A 67 9.17 9.45 10.29
N ARG A 68 8.15 10.22 10.70
CA ARG A 68 6.82 10.20 10.06
C ARG A 68 6.84 10.67 8.61
N GLY A 69 7.82 11.48 8.23
CA GLY A 69 8.08 11.93 6.88
C GLY A 69 9.59 12.12 6.72
N VAL A 70 10.12 11.76 5.55
CA VAL A 70 11.54 11.93 5.22
C VAL A 70 11.68 12.45 3.81
N GLY A 71 12.82 13.07 3.51
CA GLY A 71 13.06 13.68 2.21
C GLY A 71 12.23 14.93 1.97
N ASP A 72 12.22 15.37 0.72
CA ASP A 72 11.34 16.44 0.26
C ASP A 72 9.92 15.89 0.06
N ASP A 73 8.93 16.79 0.06
CA ASP A 73 7.55 16.43 -0.27
C ASP A 73 7.49 15.76 -1.65
N ALA A 74 6.76 14.64 -1.71
CA ALA A 74 6.54 13.92 -2.96
C ALA A 74 5.58 14.73 -3.84
N GLU A 75 6.04 15.08 -5.04
CA GLU A 75 5.23 15.72 -6.07
C GLU A 75 4.69 14.68 -7.07
N PHE A 76 3.40 14.74 -7.36
CA PHE A 76 2.74 13.83 -8.30
C PHE A 76 1.53 14.51 -8.95
N GLU A 77 1.02 13.93 -10.02
CA GLU A 77 -0.13 14.46 -10.75
C GLU A 77 -1.37 13.59 -10.54
N VAL A 78 -2.51 14.24 -10.24
CA VAL A 78 -3.83 13.61 -10.27
C VAL A 78 -4.72 14.40 -11.21
N SER A 79 -5.16 13.76 -12.30
CA SER A 79 -6.07 14.36 -13.29
C SER A 79 -5.61 15.74 -13.81
N GLY A 80 -4.33 15.88 -14.19
CA GLY A 80 -3.78 17.15 -14.70
C GLY A 80 -3.42 18.19 -13.63
N ARG A 81 -3.48 17.83 -12.34
CA ARG A 81 -3.14 18.74 -11.23
C ARG A 81 -1.95 18.21 -10.47
N SER A 82 -0.91 19.04 -10.35
CA SER A 82 0.20 18.78 -9.43
C SER A 82 -0.28 18.88 -7.98
N ILE A 83 0.10 17.90 -7.18
CA ILE A 83 -0.16 17.76 -5.76
C ILE A 83 1.18 17.45 -5.08
N THR A 84 1.36 18.01 -3.88
CA THR A 84 2.49 17.71 -3.01
C THR A 84 1.99 17.06 -1.72
N ALA A 85 2.69 16.02 -1.27
CA ALA A 85 2.37 15.32 -0.02
C ALA A 85 3.65 14.86 0.67
N ILE A 86 3.61 14.81 2.00
CA ILE A 86 4.72 14.29 2.81
C ILE A 86 5.00 12.84 2.41
N ALA A 87 6.27 12.51 2.14
CA ALA A 87 6.67 11.14 1.86
C ALA A 87 6.76 10.34 3.17
N GLN A 88 5.71 9.57 3.48
CA GLN A 88 5.56 8.83 4.74
C GLN A 88 6.15 7.41 4.65
N PRO A 89 7.25 7.06 5.34
CA PRO A 89 7.83 5.71 5.26
C PRO A 89 6.95 4.59 5.84
N PHE A 90 6.08 4.92 6.80
CA PHE A 90 5.22 3.93 7.45
C PHE A 90 4.38 3.11 6.46
N ARG A 91 3.85 3.72 5.39
CA ARG A 91 3.07 2.97 4.38
C ARG A 91 3.90 1.90 3.68
N PHE A 92 5.20 2.08 3.56
CA PHE A 92 6.10 1.11 2.94
C PHE A 92 6.47 -0.04 3.89
N TYR A 93 6.52 0.20 5.21
CA TYR A 93 6.55 -0.90 6.18
C TYR A 93 5.31 -1.81 6.04
N VAL A 94 4.13 -1.23 5.79
CA VAL A 94 2.92 -2.01 5.54
C VAL A 94 2.97 -2.72 4.19
N LEU A 95 3.30 -1.99 3.13
CA LEU A 95 3.34 -2.49 1.76
C LEU A 95 4.34 -3.64 1.59
N LYS A 96 5.51 -3.55 2.25
CA LYS A 96 6.51 -4.61 2.22
C LYS A 96 5.93 -5.96 2.62
N ARG A 97 5.04 -6.03 3.62
CA ARG A 97 4.43 -7.30 4.04
C ARG A 97 3.59 -7.94 2.94
N ALA A 98 2.90 -7.13 2.14
CA ALA A 98 2.16 -7.60 0.97
C ALA A 98 3.12 -8.05 -0.15
N GLN A 99 4.18 -7.28 -0.39
CA GLN A 99 5.22 -7.59 -1.38
C GLN A 99 5.98 -8.88 -1.04
N ASP A 100 6.43 -9.05 0.20
CA ASP A 100 7.10 -10.27 0.69
C ASP A 100 6.17 -11.49 0.58
N THR A 101 4.87 -11.31 0.87
CA THR A 101 3.87 -12.37 0.68
C THR A 101 3.76 -12.75 -0.79
N TYR A 102 3.63 -11.76 -1.68
CA TYR A 102 3.59 -11.97 -3.12
C TYR A 102 4.86 -12.68 -3.61
N ASP A 103 6.04 -12.27 -3.16
CA ASP A 103 7.33 -12.85 -3.57
C ASP A 103 7.43 -14.34 -3.21
N ALA A 104 6.81 -14.75 -2.09
CA ALA A 104 6.78 -16.12 -1.60
C ALA A 104 5.76 -17.04 -2.31
N LEU A 105 4.86 -16.49 -3.13
CA LEU A 105 3.87 -17.27 -3.88
C LEU A 105 4.53 -18.06 -5.03
N ASP A 106 3.86 -19.15 -5.43
CA ASP A 106 4.16 -19.85 -6.67
C ASP A 106 3.72 -19.05 -7.91
N ASP A 107 4.22 -19.45 -9.08
CA ASP A 107 3.98 -18.72 -10.33
C ASP A 107 2.49 -18.67 -10.72
N ALA A 108 1.73 -19.73 -10.40
CA ALA A 108 0.31 -19.78 -10.74
C ALA A 108 -0.46 -18.73 -9.93
N THR A 109 -0.21 -18.68 -8.62
CA THR A 109 -0.86 -17.73 -7.71
C THR A 109 -0.37 -16.30 -7.95
N LYS A 110 0.91 -16.11 -8.29
CA LYS A 110 1.43 -14.78 -8.72
C LYS A 110 0.67 -14.25 -9.93
N ASN A 111 0.44 -15.09 -10.94
CA ASN A 111 -0.30 -14.69 -12.14
C ASN A 111 -1.75 -14.26 -11.81
N GLU A 112 -2.40 -14.92 -10.85
CA GLU A 112 -3.74 -14.54 -10.38
C GLU A 112 -3.72 -13.17 -9.67
N VAL A 113 -2.75 -12.95 -8.78
CA VAL A 113 -2.57 -11.66 -8.10
C VAL A 113 -2.24 -10.54 -9.10
N ASP A 114 -1.36 -10.81 -10.05
CA ASP A 114 -0.98 -9.87 -11.11
C ASP A 114 -2.19 -9.49 -11.97
N ALA A 115 -3.00 -10.48 -12.36
CA ALA A 115 -4.22 -10.24 -13.13
C ALA A 115 -5.20 -9.36 -12.35
N LEU A 116 -5.42 -9.65 -11.07
CA LEU A 116 -6.32 -8.88 -10.21
C LEU A 116 -5.84 -7.44 -10.00
N LEU A 117 -4.57 -7.26 -9.61
CA LEU A 117 -4.01 -5.92 -9.40
C LEU A 117 -3.96 -5.12 -10.71
N SER A 118 -3.69 -5.76 -11.85
CA SER A 118 -3.76 -5.11 -13.16
C SER A 118 -5.19 -4.69 -13.51
N ALA A 119 -6.20 -5.53 -13.23
CA ALA A 119 -7.59 -5.16 -13.40
C ALA A 119 -7.97 -3.94 -12.53
N CYS A 120 -7.35 -3.77 -11.37
CA CYS A 120 -7.53 -2.63 -10.48
C CYS A 120 -6.64 -1.41 -10.81
N ASN A 121 -5.80 -1.45 -11.85
CA ASN A 121 -4.76 -0.45 -12.14
C ASN A 121 -3.73 -0.25 -11.00
N MET A 122 -3.46 -1.28 -10.21
CA MET A 122 -2.57 -1.23 -9.03
C MET A 122 -1.33 -2.12 -9.13
N ARG A 123 -1.04 -2.72 -10.29
CA ARG A 123 0.10 -3.65 -10.43
C ARG A 123 1.43 -3.03 -10.01
N GLU A 124 1.64 -1.75 -10.30
CA GLU A 124 2.89 -1.03 -9.99
C GLU A 124 3.22 -1.00 -8.50
N VAL A 125 2.22 -1.18 -7.63
CA VAL A 125 2.39 -1.16 -6.16
C VAL A 125 3.32 -2.29 -5.69
N LEU A 126 3.43 -3.40 -6.43
CA LEU A 126 4.39 -4.48 -6.15
C LEU A 126 5.85 -4.11 -6.46
N ASP A 127 6.06 -3.10 -7.30
CA ASP A 127 7.38 -2.64 -7.74
C ASP A 127 7.88 -1.45 -6.92
N MET A 128 6.97 -0.78 -6.18
CA MET A 128 7.28 0.33 -5.26
C MET A 128 8.03 -0.15 -4.01
N ARG A 129 9.32 -0.47 -4.18
CA ARG A 129 10.17 -1.02 -3.12
C ARG A 129 11.18 0.00 -2.63
N LEU A 130 11.31 0.08 -1.30
CA LEU A 130 12.39 0.83 -0.69
C LEU A 130 13.70 0.06 -0.84
N THR A 131 14.78 0.81 -1.05
CA THR A 131 16.15 0.29 -1.18
C THR A 131 16.79 -0.05 0.16
N ARG A 132 16.17 0.39 1.26
CA ARG A 132 16.50 0.00 2.63
C ARG A 132 15.29 -0.54 3.35
N GLU A 133 15.52 -1.60 4.10
CA GLU A 133 14.50 -2.33 4.83
C GLU A 133 14.00 -1.56 6.06
N ILE A 134 12.70 -1.71 6.36
CA ILE A 134 12.07 -1.16 7.57
C ILE A 134 11.53 -2.31 8.41
N GLY A 135 11.89 -2.34 9.69
CA GLY A 135 11.41 -3.29 10.67
C GLY A 135 10.67 -2.64 11.82
N ARG A 136 10.41 -3.41 12.89
CA ARG A 136 9.95 -2.86 14.17
C ARG A 136 10.83 -3.26 15.33
N HIS A 137 11.09 -2.32 16.22
CA HIS A 137 11.80 -2.53 17.47
C HIS A 137 11.16 -1.68 18.58
N ASN A 138 10.86 -2.27 19.74
CA ASN A 138 10.21 -1.59 20.88
C ASN A 138 8.94 -0.79 20.52
N ASN A 139 8.11 -1.34 19.62
CA ASN A 139 6.89 -0.69 19.09
C ASN A 139 7.13 0.57 18.25
N LEU A 140 8.33 0.75 17.70
CA LEU A 140 8.67 1.79 16.74
C LEU A 140 9.12 1.15 15.43
N GLU A 141 8.79 1.79 14.31
CA GLU A 141 9.37 1.48 13.01
C GLU A 141 10.84 1.91 13.02
N VAL A 142 11.73 1.05 12.53
CA VAL A 142 13.17 1.32 12.53
C VAL A 142 13.79 0.95 11.18
N TRP A 143 14.82 1.70 10.78
CA TRP A 143 15.66 1.34 9.64
C TRP A 143 16.49 0.10 9.97
N LEU A 144 16.51 -0.88 9.07
CA LEU A 144 17.33 -2.10 9.22
C LEU A 144 18.68 -1.99 8.50
#